data_AF-A0A318AKE4-F1
#
_entry.id   AF-A0A318AKE4-F1
#
_cell.length_a   1.000
_cell.length_b   1.000
_cell.length_c   1.000
_cell.angle_alpha   90.00
_cell.angle_beta   90.00
_cell.angle_gamma   90.00
#
_symmetry.space_group_name_H-M   'P 1'
#
loop_
_entity.id
_entity.type
_entity.pdbx_description
1 polymer ?
#
loop_
_entity_poly.entity_id
_entity_poly.type
_entity_poly.pdbx_seq_one_letter_code
_entity_poly.pdbx_strand_id
1 'polypeptide(L)'
;MAHLKQGSSSSAALKQRLRLLFEATIFNYGDYNLIYAHPVATGPAFVIGYRRQPLEMVLLPIVTEEVEAFGVHTEADREDILTIDLSNVAMVSDSGAGYGVTTVTGHRAHFDVVGDPEVPLGAGHSVALEQFDDSEDFHEFMTELMDQLDELYKRKQDQ
;
A
#
# COMPACT_ATOMS: atom_id res chain seq x y z
N MET A 1 -35.39 5.54 7.73
CA MET A 1 -34.44 4.91 6.79
C MET A 1 -33.61 6.00 6.12
N ALA A 2 -32.47 6.35 6.73
CA ALA A 2 -31.52 7.32 6.19
C ALA A 2 -30.17 7.18 6.91
N HIS A 3 -29.38 6.16 6.57
CA HIS A 3 -27.98 6.04 7.03
C HIS A 3 -26.97 5.77 5.90
N LEU A 4 -27.40 5.66 4.64
CA LEU A 4 -26.54 5.18 3.55
C LEU A 4 -25.74 6.25 2.78
N LYS A 5 -25.70 7.51 3.24
CA LYS A 5 -24.97 8.60 2.53
C LYS A 5 -23.72 9.12 3.25
N GLN A 6 -23.53 8.78 4.53
CA GLN A 6 -22.37 9.28 5.28
C GLN A 6 -21.09 8.45 5.02
N GLY A 7 -21.21 7.13 4.76
CA GLY A 7 -20.07 6.25 4.49
C GLY A 7 -19.25 6.64 3.26
N SER A 8 -19.89 6.73 2.09
CA SER A 8 -19.20 7.05 0.83
C SER A 8 -18.53 8.45 0.83
N SER A 9 -19.15 9.46 1.45
CA SER A 9 -18.54 10.79 1.57
C SER A 9 -17.32 10.79 2.52
N SER A 10 -17.35 9.98 3.57
CA SER A 10 -16.23 9.83 4.51
C SER A 10 -15.09 9.03 3.87
N SER A 11 -15.43 7.97 3.14
CA SER A 11 -14.48 7.15 2.39
C SER A 11 -13.75 7.97 1.32
N ALA A 12 -14.49 8.73 0.50
CA ALA A 12 -13.89 9.59 -0.52
C ALA A 12 -12.95 10.65 0.07
N ALA A 13 -13.34 11.26 1.19
CA ALA A 13 -12.48 12.20 1.91
C ALA A 13 -11.22 11.52 2.45
N LEU A 14 -11.32 10.30 2.97
CA LEU A 14 -10.17 9.53 3.43
C LEU A 14 -9.24 9.15 2.27
N LYS A 15 -9.76 8.65 1.14
CA LYS A 15 -8.96 8.42 -0.08
C LYS A 15 -8.19 9.66 -0.51
N GLN A 16 -8.86 10.81 -0.53
CA GLN A 16 -8.23 12.07 -0.89
C GLN A 16 -7.11 12.45 0.09
N ARG A 17 -7.30 12.25 1.39
CA ARG A 17 -6.25 12.49 2.41
C ARG A 17 -5.05 11.58 2.22
N LEU A 18 -5.26 10.28 2.03
CA LEU A 18 -4.18 9.30 1.79
C LEU A 18 -3.39 9.64 0.53
N ARG A 19 -4.09 10.09 -0.53
CA ARG A 19 -3.46 10.58 -1.76
C ARG A 19 -2.59 11.81 -1.52
N LEU A 20 -3.12 12.83 -0.84
CA LEU A 20 -2.36 14.04 -0.51
C LEU A 20 -1.12 13.74 0.34
N LEU A 21 -1.23 12.80 1.29
CA LEU A 21 -0.11 12.34 2.11
C LEU A 21 0.99 11.69 1.26
N PHE A 22 0.60 10.79 0.35
CA PHE A 22 1.54 10.13 -0.56
C PHE A 22 2.20 11.15 -1.50
N GLU A 23 1.42 12.05 -2.11
CA GLU A 23 1.89 13.11 -3.02
C GLU A 23 2.88 14.08 -2.34
N ALA A 24 2.66 14.41 -1.07
CA ALA A 24 3.55 15.28 -0.30
C ALA A 24 4.89 14.61 0.04
N THR A 25 4.93 13.28 0.06
CA THR A 25 6.08 12.51 0.52
C THR A 25 6.93 11.99 -0.65
N ILE A 26 6.30 11.51 -1.72
CA ILE A 26 6.94 10.88 -2.87
C ILE A 26 7.04 11.87 -4.04
N PHE A 27 8.25 12.35 -4.31
CA PHE A 27 8.53 13.21 -5.46
C PHE A 27 8.34 12.44 -6.78
N ASN A 28 7.74 13.08 -7.79
CA ASN A 28 7.41 12.52 -9.13
C ASN A 28 6.26 11.50 -9.17
N TYR A 29 5.16 11.84 -8.49
CA TYR A 29 3.96 11.04 -8.30
C TYR A 29 3.17 10.56 -9.55
N GLY A 30 3.39 11.13 -10.74
CA GLY A 30 2.38 11.28 -11.81
C GLY A 30 1.51 10.08 -12.22
N ASP A 31 1.92 8.83 -11.98
CA ASP A 31 1.28 7.63 -12.53
C ASP A 31 1.01 6.50 -11.53
N TYR A 32 1.09 6.73 -10.21
CA TYR A 32 0.78 5.67 -9.22
C TYR A 32 -0.72 5.51 -8.97
N ASN A 33 -1.21 4.27 -9.08
CA ASN A 33 -2.42 3.84 -8.39
C ASN A 33 -2.12 3.77 -6.89
N LEU A 34 -3.13 4.04 -6.05
CA LEU A 34 -2.97 4.09 -4.60
C LEU A 34 -3.94 3.12 -3.94
N ILE A 35 -3.44 2.40 -2.93
CA ILE A 35 -4.24 1.50 -2.12
C ILE A 35 -3.83 1.61 -0.65
N TYR A 36 -4.80 1.50 0.25
CA TYR A 36 -4.51 1.32 1.67
C TYR A 36 -4.27 -0.16 1.96
N ALA A 37 -3.15 -0.47 2.59
CA ALA A 37 -2.87 -1.81 3.10
C ALA A 37 -2.94 -1.80 4.62
N HIS A 38 -3.75 -2.70 5.17
CA HIS A 38 -3.93 -2.82 6.61
C HIS A 38 -2.79 -3.65 7.22
N PRO A 39 -2.44 -3.36 8.48
CA PRO A 39 -1.30 -4.00 9.12
C PRO A 39 -1.59 -5.47 9.40
N VAL A 40 -0.64 -6.34 9.03
CA VAL A 40 -0.66 -7.74 9.48
C VAL A 40 0.04 -7.83 10.84
N ALA A 41 -0.68 -8.35 11.84
CA ALA A 41 -0.23 -8.46 13.22
C ALA A 41 0.19 -7.12 13.86
N THR A 42 1.47 -6.92 14.15
CA THR A 42 2.01 -5.72 14.83
C THR A 42 2.77 -4.78 13.88
N GLY A 43 2.66 -4.97 12.57
CA GLY A 43 3.28 -4.10 11.56
C GLY A 43 2.56 -2.75 11.40
N PRO A 44 3.14 -1.80 10.64
CA PRO A 44 2.46 -0.55 10.31
C PRO A 44 1.40 -0.78 9.23
N ALA A 45 0.42 0.13 9.17
CA ALA A 45 -0.42 0.28 7.99
C ALA A 45 0.39 0.99 6.88
N PHE A 46 0.02 0.77 5.62
CA PHE A 46 0.69 1.43 4.50
C PHE A 46 -0.31 2.15 3.59
N VAL A 47 0.15 3.26 3.00
CA VAL A 47 -0.33 3.69 1.70
C VAL A 47 0.64 3.15 0.67
N ILE A 48 0.15 2.31 -0.24
CA ILE A 48 0.97 1.71 -1.28
C ILE A 48 0.67 2.43 -2.58
N GLY A 49 1.70 3.01 -3.19
CA GLY A 49 1.66 3.44 -4.58
C GLY A 49 2.20 2.34 -5.47
N TYR A 50 1.49 1.99 -6.54
CA TYR A 50 1.93 0.97 -7.48
C TYR A 50 1.66 1.37 -8.93
N ARG A 51 2.49 0.86 -9.84
CA ARG A 51 2.37 1.08 -11.29
C ARG A 51 3.04 -0.06 -12.06
N ARG A 52 2.61 -0.27 -13.31
CA ARG A 52 3.12 -1.34 -14.18
C ARG A 52 4.27 -0.92 -15.10
N GLN A 53 4.49 0.38 -15.26
CA GLN A 53 5.53 0.91 -16.16
C GLN A 53 6.28 2.10 -15.53
N PRO A 54 7.47 1.86 -14.93
CA PRO A 54 8.08 0.55 -14.62
C PRO A 54 7.26 -0.27 -13.61
N LEU A 55 7.43 -1.59 -13.57
CA LEU A 55 6.77 -2.46 -12.59
C LEU A 55 7.37 -2.23 -11.20
N GLU A 56 6.68 -1.44 -10.38
CA GLU A 56 7.20 -0.89 -9.14
C GLU A 56 6.07 -0.60 -8.14
N MET A 57 6.39 -0.76 -6.86
CA MET A 57 5.55 -0.26 -5.77
C MET A 57 6.37 0.49 -4.71
N VAL A 58 5.72 1.43 -4.03
CA VAL A 58 6.28 2.24 -2.95
C VAL A 58 5.39 2.07 -1.73
N LEU A 59 5.96 1.59 -0.63
CA LEU A 59 5.30 1.40 0.64
C LEU A 59 5.60 2.61 1.52
N LEU A 60 4.59 3.44 1.75
CA LEU A 60 4.64 4.54 2.69
C LEU A 60 3.97 4.10 3.99
N PRO A 61 4.72 3.84 5.08
CA PRO A 61 4.12 3.53 6.37
C PRO A 61 3.34 4.74 6.89
N ILE A 62 2.17 4.49 7.50
CA ILE A 62 1.31 5.55 8.02
C ILE A 62 0.77 5.23 9.42
N VAL A 63 0.56 6.29 10.20
CA VAL A 63 -0.22 6.26 11.44
C VAL A 63 -1.60 6.82 11.12
N THR A 64 -2.61 5.96 11.03
CA THR A 64 -3.94 6.33 10.55
C THR A 64 -4.66 7.34 11.46
N GLU A 65 -4.35 7.37 12.76
CA GLU A 65 -4.86 8.38 13.70
C GLU A 65 -4.39 9.80 13.38
N GLU A 66 -3.22 9.93 12.74
CA GLU A 66 -2.64 11.24 12.36
C GLU A 66 -3.18 11.75 11.01
N VAL A 67 -3.77 10.86 10.20
CA VAL A 67 -4.33 11.18 8.87
C VAL A 67 -5.54 12.11 8.96
N GLU A 68 -6.31 12.09 10.06
CA GLU A 68 -7.43 13.03 10.28
C GLU A 68 -6.99 14.46 10.57
N ALA A 69 -5.81 14.64 11.17
CA ALA A 69 -5.45 15.89 11.84
C ALA A 69 -5.11 17.05 10.89
N PHE A 70 -5.14 16.87 9.56
CA PHE A 70 -4.85 17.87 8.53
C PHE A 70 -3.74 18.86 8.95
N GLY A 71 -2.50 18.40 8.92
CA GLY A 71 -1.35 19.31 9.13
C GLY A 71 -0.11 18.70 9.76
N VAL A 72 -0.07 17.39 10.00
CA VAL A 72 1.14 16.77 10.53
C VAL A 72 1.74 15.94 9.42
N HIS A 73 2.92 16.39 8.97
CA HIS A 73 3.91 15.50 8.40
C HIS A 73 3.99 14.30 9.34
N THR A 74 3.46 13.14 8.95
CA THR A 74 4.05 11.93 9.46
C THR A 74 5.50 12.06 9.01
N GLU A 75 6.42 12.32 9.93
CA GLU A 75 7.77 11.80 9.76
C GLU A 75 7.60 10.28 9.76
N ALA A 76 6.99 9.72 8.71
CA ALA A 76 7.53 8.51 8.15
C ALA A 76 8.96 8.95 7.87
N ASP A 77 9.86 8.55 8.75
CA ASP A 77 11.28 8.73 8.50
C ASP A 77 11.47 8.27 7.06
N ARG A 78 11.96 9.15 6.19
CA ARG A 78 12.07 8.80 4.76
C ARG A 78 12.89 7.51 4.56
N GLU A 79 13.67 7.15 5.58
CA GLU A 79 14.41 5.90 5.73
C GLU A 79 13.52 4.64 5.79
N ASP A 80 12.26 4.75 6.22
CA ASP A 80 11.28 3.67 6.30
C ASP A 80 10.40 3.53 5.05
N ILE A 81 10.51 4.46 4.09
CA ILE A 81 9.82 4.35 2.80
C ILE A 81 10.53 3.31 1.95
N LEU A 82 9.82 2.25 1.58
CA LEU A 82 10.38 1.18 0.76
C LEU A 82 9.89 1.31 -0.67
N THR A 83 10.81 1.58 -1.60
CA THR A 83 10.56 1.39 -3.04
C THR A 83 10.95 -0.03 -3.42
N ILE A 84 10.11 -0.71 -4.17
CA ILE A 84 10.24 -2.13 -4.53
C ILE A 84 10.04 -2.26 -6.03
N ASP A 85 11.06 -2.78 -6.71
CA ASP A 85 11.06 -3.08 -8.13
C ASP A 85 11.83 -4.39 -8.41
N LEU A 86 11.87 -4.83 -9.66
CA LEU A 86 12.58 -6.06 -10.06
C LEU A 86 14.11 -5.99 -9.86
N SER A 87 14.69 -4.83 -9.63
CA SER A 87 16.13 -4.66 -9.41
C SER A 87 16.52 -4.86 -7.94
N ASN A 88 15.60 -4.61 -7.00
CA ASN A 88 15.88 -4.64 -5.57
C ASN A 88 15.03 -5.65 -4.77
N VAL A 89 13.98 -6.22 -5.34
CA VAL A 89 13.18 -7.25 -4.69
C VAL A 89 13.96 -8.57 -4.63
N ALA A 90 14.00 -9.17 -3.44
CA ALA A 90 14.61 -10.48 -3.22
C ALA A 90 13.56 -11.59 -3.16
N MET A 91 12.43 -11.32 -2.51
CA MET A 91 11.37 -12.31 -2.35
C MET A 91 10.02 -11.61 -2.24
N VAL A 92 9.02 -12.18 -2.90
CA VAL A 92 7.61 -11.89 -2.68
C VAL A 92 6.92 -13.20 -2.31
N SER A 93 6.00 -13.15 -1.36
CA SER A 93 5.19 -14.30 -0.97
C SER A 93 3.74 -13.88 -0.77
N ASP A 94 2.83 -14.71 -1.25
CA ASP A 94 1.40 -14.63 -0.92
C ASP A 94 1.04 -15.77 0.04
N SER A 95 0.50 -15.42 1.20
CA SER A 95 0.08 -16.37 2.23
C SER A 95 -1.41 -16.68 2.21
N GLY A 96 -2.19 -16.01 1.36
CA GLY A 96 -3.65 -15.95 1.41
C GLY A 96 -4.22 -15.08 2.53
N ALA A 97 -3.38 -14.63 3.47
CA ALA A 97 -3.73 -13.69 4.54
C ALA A 97 -2.96 -12.36 4.43
N GLY A 98 -2.35 -12.12 3.27
CA GLY A 98 -1.52 -10.95 2.98
C GLY A 98 -0.23 -11.29 2.26
N TYR A 99 0.46 -10.24 1.84
CA TYR A 99 1.72 -10.28 1.13
C TYR A 99 2.92 -10.07 2.06
N GLY A 100 3.99 -10.81 1.79
CA GLY A 100 5.30 -10.59 2.37
C GLY A 100 6.27 -10.17 1.28
N VAL A 101 7.03 -9.10 1.52
CA VAL A 101 8.04 -8.62 0.57
C VAL A 101 9.36 -8.40 1.28
N THR A 102 10.43 -8.91 0.69
CA THR A 102 11.79 -8.73 1.17
C THR A 102 12.66 -8.13 0.08
N THR A 103 13.42 -7.09 0.40
CA THR A 103 14.41 -6.48 -0.50
C THR A 103 15.78 -7.14 -0.33
N VAL A 104 16.66 -6.97 -1.32
CA VAL A 104 18.04 -7.48 -1.29
C VAL A 104 18.89 -6.87 -0.17
N THR A 105 18.51 -5.68 0.32
CA THR A 105 19.13 -5.03 1.48
C THR A 105 18.58 -5.54 2.82
N GLY A 106 17.60 -6.44 2.79
CA GLY A 106 17.08 -7.12 3.97
C GLY A 106 15.87 -6.48 4.62
N HIS A 107 15.33 -5.38 4.08
CA HIS A 107 14.06 -4.82 4.57
C HIS A 107 12.92 -5.79 4.28
N ARG A 108 11.99 -5.92 5.24
CA ARG A 108 10.84 -6.81 5.17
C ARG A 108 9.57 -6.05 5.50
N ALA A 109 8.56 -6.19 4.66
CA ALA A 109 7.22 -5.67 4.90
C ALA A 109 6.20 -6.81 4.80
N HIS A 110 5.20 -6.77 5.67
CA HIS A 110 4.03 -7.64 5.61
C HIS A 110 2.79 -6.79 5.74
N PHE A 111 1.85 -6.97 4.84
CA PHE A 111 0.63 -6.18 4.76
C PHE A 111 -0.45 -6.98 4.04
N ASP A 112 -1.70 -6.60 4.26
CA ASP A 112 -2.82 -7.19 3.55
C ASP A 112 -3.68 -6.10 2.93
N VAL A 113 -4.30 -6.43 1.80
CA VAL A 113 -5.10 -5.51 0.99
C VAL A 113 -6.46 -6.16 0.80
N VAL A 114 -7.49 -5.46 1.27
CA VAL A 114 -8.89 -5.89 1.15
C VAL A 114 -9.70 -4.76 0.53
N GLY A 115 -10.85 -5.09 -0.06
CA GLY A 115 -11.68 -4.14 -0.77
C GLY A 115 -12.38 -3.09 0.10
N ASP A 116 -12.73 -3.45 1.34
CA ASP A 116 -13.49 -2.56 2.24
C ASP A 116 -12.89 -2.55 3.66
N PRO A 117 -11.64 -2.11 3.87
CA PRO A 117 -11.05 -2.12 5.20
C PRO A 117 -11.69 -1.06 6.10
N GLU A 118 -11.84 -1.40 7.38
CA GLU A 118 -12.13 -0.44 8.44
C GLU A 118 -10.83 0.25 8.86
N VAL A 119 -10.66 1.51 8.48
CA VAL A 119 -9.46 2.30 8.79
C VAL A 119 -9.64 2.96 10.16
N PRO A 120 -8.81 2.63 11.18
CA PRO A 120 -8.92 3.25 12.50
C PRO A 120 -8.37 4.67 12.47
N LEU A 121 -9.18 5.65 12.86
CA LEU A 121 -8.85 7.07 12.85
C LEU A 121 -8.54 7.64 14.25
N GLY A 122 -8.43 6.76 15.25
CA GLY A 122 -8.17 7.13 16.64
C GLY A 122 -9.43 7.31 17.47
N ALA A 123 -9.29 7.37 18.80
CA ALA A 123 -10.38 7.55 19.77
C ALA A 123 -11.59 6.60 19.60
N GLY A 124 -11.36 5.40 19.07
CA GLY A 124 -12.42 4.40 18.80
C GLY A 124 -13.28 4.69 17.58
N HIS A 125 -12.89 5.64 16.73
CA HIS A 125 -13.51 5.92 15.45
C HIS A 125 -12.82 5.12 14.33
N SER A 126 -13.62 4.49 13.46
CA SER A 126 -13.14 3.91 12.20
C SER A 126 -14.02 4.38 11.04
N VAL A 127 -13.43 4.35 9.84
CA VAL A 127 -14.12 4.64 8.59
C VAL A 127 -13.89 3.47 7.63
N ALA A 128 -14.97 2.90 7.13
CA ALA A 128 -14.93 1.98 6.00
C ALA A 128 -14.39 2.70 4.76
N LEU A 129 -13.34 2.14 4.15
CA LEU A 129 -12.72 2.65 2.95
C LEU A 129 -13.16 1.82 1.74
N GLU A 130 -13.98 2.37 0.84
CA GLU A 130 -14.47 1.69 -0.37
C GLU A 130 -13.35 1.61 -1.43
N GLN A 131 -12.55 0.55 -1.47
CA GLN A 131 -11.42 0.36 -2.40
C GLN A 131 -11.44 -1.00 -3.13
N PHE A 132 -12.64 -1.59 -3.32
CA PHE A 132 -12.80 -2.92 -3.94
C PHE A 132 -12.12 -3.04 -5.31
N ASP A 133 -12.47 -2.17 -6.26
CA ASP A 133 -11.87 -2.20 -7.61
C ASP A 133 -10.35 -1.97 -7.56
N ASP A 134 -9.89 -1.05 -6.69
CA ASP A 134 -8.47 -0.76 -6.49
C ASP A 134 -7.72 -1.98 -5.89
N SER A 135 -8.40 -2.77 -5.06
CA SER A 135 -7.84 -3.99 -4.46
C SER A 135 -7.73 -5.12 -5.48
N GLU A 136 -8.72 -5.29 -6.37
CA GLU A 136 -8.64 -6.26 -7.46
C GLU A 136 -7.48 -5.93 -8.40
N ASP A 137 -7.35 -4.66 -8.82
CA ASP A 137 -6.21 -4.21 -9.64
C ASP A 137 -4.86 -4.42 -8.92
N PHE A 138 -4.80 -4.18 -7.61
CA PHE A 138 -3.59 -4.40 -6.84
C PHE A 138 -3.19 -5.89 -6.76
N HIS A 139 -4.15 -6.80 -6.60
CA HIS A 139 -3.88 -8.25 -6.60
C HIS A 139 -3.38 -8.75 -7.96
N GLU A 140 -3.92 -8.20 -9.06
CA GLU A 140 -3.40 -8.44 -10.40
C GLU A 140 -1.96 -7.93 -10.55
N PHE A 141 -1.67 -6.72 -10.06
CA PHE A 141 -0.32 -6.16 -10.04
C PHE A 141 0.65 -7.05 -9.24
N MET A 142 0.26 -7.56 -8.07
CA MET A 142 1.11 -8.45 -7.27
C MET A 142 1.40 -9.77 -7.97
N THR A 143 0.41 -10.31 -8.69
CA THR A 143 0.58 -11.52 -9.52
C THR A 143 1.60 -11.27 -10.63
N GLU A 144 1.48 -10.14 -11.35
CA GLU A 144 2.43 -9.74 -12.38
C GLU A 144 3.86 -9.57 -11.81
N LEU A 145 4.00 -8.93 -10.64
CA LEU A 145 5.28 -8.77 -9.96
C LEU A 145 5.95 -10.12 -9.62
N MET A 146 5.17 -11.07 -9.08
CA MET A 146 5.67 -12.40 -8.74
C MET A 146 6.08 -13.18 -10.00
N ASP A 147 5.26 -13.15 -11.06
CA ASP A 147 5.56 -13.83 -12.31
C ASP A 147 6.87 -13.30 -12.96
N GLN A 148 7.04 -11.98 -12.99
CA GLN A 148 8.25 -11.36 -13.53
C GLN A 148 9.50 -11.66 -12.68
N LEU A 149 9.36 -11.71 -11.36
CA LEU A 149 10.44 -12.09 -10.46
C LEU A 149 10.87 -13.55 -10.68
N ASP A 150 9.92 -14.46 -10.82
CA ASP A 150 10.17 -15.87 -11.11
C ASP A 150 10.87 -16.08 -12.46
N GLU A 151 10.45 -15.35 -13.50
CA GLU A 151 11.14 -15.35 -14.78
C GLU A 151 12.58 -14.86 -14.67
N LEU A 152 12.81 -13.78 -13.91
CA LEU A 152 14.14 -13.23 -13.70
C LEU A 152 15.06 -14.23 -12.99
N TYR A 153 14.54 -15.00 -12.02
CA TYR A 153 15.30 -16.06 -11.36
C TYR A 153 15.59 -17.25 -12.27
N LYS A 154 14.63 -17.70 -13.08
CA LYS A 154 14.87 -18.76 -14.08
C LYS A 154 15.99 -18.37 -15.04
N ARG A 155 15.95 -17.15 -15.60
CA ARG A 155 16.99 -16.64 -16.52
C ARG A 155 18.38 -16.52 -15.90
N LYS A 156 18.47 -16.32 -14.58
CA LYS A 156 19.76 -16.29 -13.86
C LYS A 156 20.33 -17.70 -13.61
N GLN A 157 19.49 -18.74 -13.57
CA GLN A 157 19.95 -20.12 -13.40
C GLN A 157 20.46 -20.75 -14.70
N ASP A 158 19.98 -20.25 -15.84
CA ASP A 158 20.37 -20.72 -17.19
C ASP A 158 21.67 -20.06 -17.72
N GLN A 159 22.27 -19.12 -16.97
CA GLN A 159 23.51 -18.41 -17.30
C GLN A 159 24.70 -18.97 -16.50
#